data_AF-A0A4Q9XPI7-F1
#
_entry.id   AF-A0A4Q9XPI7-F1
#
_cell.length_a   1.000
_cell.length_b   1.000
_cell.length_c   1.000
_cell.angle_alpha   90.00
_cell.angle_beta   90.00
_cell.angle_gamma   90.00
#
_symmetry.space_group_name_H-M   'P 1'
#
loop_
_entity.id
_entity.type
_entity.pdbx_description
1 polymer ?
#
loop_
_entity_poly.entity_id
_entity_poly.type
_entity_poly.pdbx_seq_one_letter_code
_entity_poly.pdbx_strand_id
1 'polypeptide(L)'
;MIKFGTFTLDIQNRQLFENDQRVELNPRYLDALILLIQHRGELVAKDVFFDSVWPGVVVTDDALTQCIKTLRKLLRDSATAPVFIQTVPKHGYRFIAECREQTDPQPAITQHSYLAIAHPGWRLFIGGLAGGALAGLFGGILIAMGLLQLQPHAGAFSTLITITSLTLFMALLGSAGISTGVALSRHMRFPILPIASAAIGGMLVGALVKLVGFDTLQLLTGQVPTTITGAWEGLLLGFSAGSAYWLLGHPGRFRFAISAGVGVLTGACIQLSGGQLMVGSLFALAQQYPNASLNIPPLPPLISLLICMLEALVFTVFIGLGLTLATRSPKD
;
A
#
# COMPACT_ATOMS: atom_id res chain seq x y z
N MET A 1 3.40 -28.42 -5.15
CA MET A 1 2.75 -29.43 -4.29
C MET A 1 2.80 -30.78 -5.00
N ILE A 2 2.81 -31.92 -4.28
CA ILE A 2 2.81 -33.26 -4.89
C ILE A 2 1.48 -33.93 -4.61
N LYS A 3 0.78 -34.36 -5.67
CA LYS A 3 -0.49 -35.07 -5.57
C LYS A 3 -0.29 -36.57 -5.82
N PHE A 4 -0.88 -37.41 -4.97
CA PHE A 4 -0.88 -38.86 -5.10
C PHE A 4 -2.22 -39.40 -4.58
N GLY A 5 -2.96 -40.12 -5.43
CA GLY A 5 -4.34 -40.53 -5.10
C GLY A 5 -5.23 -39.33 -4.74
N THR A 6 -5.89 -39.40 -3.58
CA THR A 6 -6.72 -38.33 -2.99
C THR A 6 -5.94 -37.34 -2.12
N PHE A 7 -4.63 -37.54 -2.00
CA PHE A 7 -3.77 -36.76 -1.11
C PHE A 7 -2.95 -35.72 -1.87
N THR A 8 -2.75 -34.57 -1.24
CA THR A 8 -1.85 -33.51 -1.69
C THR A 8 -0.85 -33.20 -0.58
N LEU A 9 0.43 -33.39 -0.86
CA LEU A 9 1.53 -33.06 0.04
C LEU A 9 2.17 -31.74 -0.37
N ASP A 10 2.15 -30.79 0.56
CA ASP A 10 2.93 -29.57 0.48
C ASP A 10 4.23 -29.76 1.28
N ILE A 11 5.33 -30.01 0.56
CA ILE A 11 6.66 -30.19 1.13
C ILE A 11 7.18 -28.88 1.75
N GLN A 12 6.86 -27.73 1.14
CA GLN A 12 7.37 -26.42 1.59
C GLN A 12 6.73 -26.02 2.92
N ASN A 13 5.41 -26.17 3.02
CA ASN A 13 4.67 -25.82 4.23
C ASN A 13 4.53 -26.99 5.22
N ARG A 14 5.08 -28.17 4.88
CA ARG A 14 5.00 -29.40 5.69
C ARG A 14 3.56 -29.74 6.08
N GLN A 15 2.67 -29.80 5.08
CA GLN A 15 1.24 -30.06 5.26
C GLN A 15 0.77 -31.18 4.34
N LEU A 16 -0.11 -32.03 4.86
CA LEU A 16 -0.79 -33.08 4.10
C LEU A 16 -2.28 -32.75 4.04
N PHE A 17 -2.86 -32.88 2.86
CA PHE A 17 -4.28 -32.69 2.61
C PHE A 17 -4.88 -33.98 2.01
N GLU A 18 -6.12 -34.31 2.39
CA GLU A 18 -6.95 -35.33 1.74
C GLU A 18 -8.21 -34.62 1.22
N ASN A 19 -8.44 -34.62 -0.09
CA ASN A 19 -9.56 -33.89 -0.73
C ASN A 19 -9.70 -32.43 -0.22
N ASP A 20 -8.57 -31.70 -0.19
CA ASP A 20 -8.45 -30.31 0.28
C ASP A 20 -8.72 -30.06 1.78
N GLN A 21 -8.94 -31.12 2.58
CA GLN A 21 -8.98 -31.03 4.04
C GLN A 21 -7.63 -31.37 4.64
N ARG A 22 -7.15 -30.53 5.56
CA ARG A 22 -5.86 -30.74 6.24
C ARG A 22 -5.94 -32.00 7.12
N VAL A 23 -4.98 -32.90 6.91
CA VAL A 23 -4.80 -34.09 7.74
C VAL A 23 -3.68 -33.84 8.72
N GLU A 24 -3.96 -33.97 10.01
CA GLU A 24 -2.93 -33.87 11.05
C GLU A 24 -2.07 -35.13 11.08
N LEU A 25 -0.76 -34.94 10.96
CA LEU A 25 0.23 -36.01 11.01
C LEU A 25 1.37 -35.58 11.92
N ASN A 26 1.90 -36.53 12.69
CA ASN A 26 3.09 -36.29 13.49
C ASN A 26 4.23 -35.77 12.58
N PRO A 27 4.94 -34.69 12.96
CA PRO A 27 6.00 -34.12 12.14
C PRO A 27 7.06 -35.14 11.66
N ARG A 28 7.42 -36.11 12.51
CA ARG A 28 8.38 -37.17 12.15
C ARG A 28 7.80 -38.16 11.13
N TYR A 29 6.51 -38.45 11.22
CA TYR A 29 5.86 -39.36 10.27
C TYR A 29 5.66 -38.65 8.93
N LEU A 30 5.42 -37.35 8.96
CA LEU A 30 5.43 -36.51 7.77
C LEU A 30 6.82 -36.52 7.10
N ASP A 31 7.90 -36.41 7.87
CA ASP A 31 9.27 -36.47 7.34
C ASP A 31 9.57 -37.83 6.69
N ALA A 32 9.12 -38.93 7.30
CA ALA A 32 9.21 -40.25 6.69
C ALA A 32 8.41 -40.37 5.38
N LEU A 33 7.23 -39.75 5.31
CA LEU A 33 6.42 -39.70 4.09
C LEU A 33 7.09 -38.85 2.99
N ILE A 34 7.65 -37.70 3.35
CA ILE A 34 8.41 -36.84 2.43
C ILE A 34 9.61 -37.60 1.85
N LEU A 35 10.38 -38.28 2.70
CA LEU A 35 11.55 -39.07 2.29
C LEU A 35 11.15 -40.16 1.29
N LEU A 36 10.07 -40.88 1.56
CA LEU A 36 9.51 -41.91 0.68
C LEU A 36 9.09 -41.35 -0.70
N ILE A 37 8.47 -40.16 -0.72
CA ILE A 37 8.00 -39.53 -1.95
C ILE A 37 9.15 -38.89 -2.76
N GLN A 38 10.17 -38.36 -2.08
CA GLN A 38 11.39 -37.86 -2.73
C GLN A 38 12.11 -38.99 -3.47
N HIS A 39 12.20 -40.17 -2.85
CA HIS A 39 12.74 -41.40 -3.44
C HIS A 39 11.66 -42.30 -4.06
N ARG A 40 10.64 -41.70 -4.68
CA ARG A 40 9.52 -42.45 -5.30
C ARG A 40 10.04 -43.53 -6.27
N GLY A 41 9.52 -44.74 -6.15
CA GLY A 41 9.92 -45.89 -6.95
C GLY A 41 11.24 -46.55 -6.52
N GLU A 42 12.04 -45.91 -5.67
CA GLU A 42 13.31 -46.44 -5.16
C GLU A 42 13.13 -47.12 -3.79
N LEU A 43 14.06 -48.01 -3.45
CA LEU A 43 14.11 -48.62 -2.12
C LEU A 43 14.81 -47.66 -1.16
N VAL A 44 14.08 -47.18 -0.15
CA VAL A 44 14.67 -46.44 0.98
C VAL A 44 15.03 -47.44 2.06
N ALA A 45 16.33 -47.58 2.32
CA ALA A 45 16.85 -48.49 3.35
C ALA A 45 16.53 -47.99 4.76
N LYS A 46 16.45 -48.91 5.73
CA LYS A 46 16.16 -48.57 7.14
C LYS A 46 17.12 -47.53 7.71
N ASP A 47 18.41 -47.66 7.42
CA ASP A 47 19.45 -46.74 7.92
C ASP A 47 19.19 -45.30 7.44
N VAL A 48 18.75 -45.13 6.20
CA VAL A 48 18.39 -43.83 5.63
C VAL A 48 17.20 -43.20 6.36
N PHE A 49 16.22 -44.00 6.80
CA PHE A 49 15.13 -43.49 7.64
C PHE A 49 15.64 -43.03 9.00
N PHE A 50 16.53 -43.79 9.64
CA PHE A 50 17.08 -43.43 10.94
C PHE A 50 17.88 -42.13 10.86
N ASP A 51 18.74 -41.99 9.86
CA ASP A 51 19.56 -40.80 9.67
C ASP A 51 18.72 -39.56 9.32
N SER A 52 17.69 -39.73 8.48
CA SER A 52 16.92 -38.59 7.95
C SER A 52 15.76 -38.16 8.86
N VAL A 53 15.07 -39.11 9.49
CA VAL A 53 13.85 -38.85 10.28
C VAL A 53 14.14 -38.77 11.78
N TRP A 54 15.18 -39.45 12.26
CA TRP A 54 15.59 -39.48 13.66
C TRP A 54 17.06 -39.13 13.87
N PRO A 55 17.54 -37.96 13.38
CA PRO A 55 18.94 -37.58 13.50
C PRO A 55 19.37 -37.51 14.97
N GLY A 56 20.40 -38.28 15.33
CA GLY A 56 20.98 -38.29 16.67
C GLY A 56 20.10 -38.96 17.74
N VAL A 57 19.05 -39.72 17.37
CA VAL A 57 18.20 -40.46 18.31
C VAL A 57 18.34 -41.95 18.04
N VAL A 58 18.76 -42.72 19.05
CA VAL A 58 18.78 -44.18 18.98
C VAL A 58 17.33 -44.69 18.99
N VAL A 59 16.84 -45.10 17.83
CA VAL A 59 15.51 -45.68 17.65
C VAL A 59 15.62 -47.15 17.24
N THR A 60 14.62 -47.95 17.61
CA THR A 60 14.54 -49.36 17.24
C THR A 60 13.75 -49.53 15.93
N ASP A 61 13.93 -50.69 15.29
CA ASP A 61 13.14 -51.13 14.14
C ASP A 61 11.62 -51.06 14.39
N ASP A 62 11.20 -51.19 15.66
CA ASP A 62 9.79 -51.11 16.06
C ASP A 62 9.21 -49.70 15.86
N ALA A 63 10.00 -48.65 16.12
CA ALA A 63 9.60 -47.26 15.91
C ALA A 63 9.37 -46.95 14.42
N LEU A 64 10.25 -47.46 13.54
CA LEU A 64 10.09 -47.35 12.09
C LEU A 64 8.86 -48.15 11.62
N THR A 65 8.67 -49.36 12.15
CA THR A 65 7.50 -50.20 11.83
C THR A 65 6.19 -49.51 12.23
N GLN A 66 6.14 -48.89 13.42
CA GLN A 66 4.97 -48.14 13.89
C GLN A 66 4.72 -46.87 13.08
N CYS A 67 5.78 -46.18 12.65
CA CYS A 67 5.69 -45.04 11.73
C CYS A 67 5.01 -45.46 10.42
N ILE A 68 5.52 -46.51 9.77
CA ILE A 68 4.95 -47.01 8.50
C ILE A 68 3.52 -47.54 8.69
N LYS A 69 3.23 -48.22 9.80
CA LYS A 69 1.88 -48.69 10.12
C LYS A 69 0.89 -47.53 10.27
N THR A 70 1.32 -46.44 10.91
CA THR A 70 0.50 -45.23 11.06
C THR A 70 0.28 -44.53 9.73
N LEU A 71 1.32 -44.41 8.90
CA LEU A 71 1.21 -43.86 7.55
C LEU A 71 0.25 -44.69 6.69
N ARG A 72 0.36 -46.02 6.70
CA ARG A 72 -0.57 -46.90 5.97
C ARG A 72 -2.02 -46.73 6.44
N LYS A 73 -2.24 -46.64 7.76
CA LYS A 73 -3.58 -46.41 8.30
C LYS A 73 -4.17 -45.08 7.82
N LEU A 74 -3.37 -44.01 7.81
CA LEU A 74 -3.78 -42.69 7.32
C LEU A 74 -4.10 -42.73 5.83
N LEU A 75 -3.22 -43.34 5.03
CA LEU A 75 -3.38 -43.47 3.58
C LEU A 75 -4.42 -44.52 3.15
N ARG A 76 -5.08 -45.18 4.11
CA ARG A 76 -6.01 -46.29 3.88
C ARG A 76 -5.38 -47.41 3.03
N ASP A 77 -4.09 -47.64 3.25
CA ASP A 77 -3.24 -48.57 2.52
C ASP A 77 -3.15 -49.93 3.23
N SER A 78 -3.07 -51.02 2.47
CA SER A 78 -2.96 -52.38 2.99
C SER A 78 -1.55 -52.93 2.86
N ALA A 79 -1.07 -53.64 3.88
CA ALA A 79 0.23 -54.31 3.81
C ALA A 79 0.23 -55.54 2.88
N THR A 80 -0.93 -56.20 2.69
CA THR A 80 -1.07 -57.39 1.83
C THR A 80 -1.29 -57.04 0.36
N ALA A 81 -1.82 -55.84 0.08
CA ALA A 81 -2.03 -55.31 -1.26
C ALA A 81 -1.70 -53.81 -1.26
N PRO A 82 -0.39 -53.44 -1.23
CA PRO A 82 0.02 -52.06 -1.07
C PRO A 82 -0.26 -51.25 -2.34
N VAL A 83 -0.84 -50.07 -2.16
CA VAL A 83 -1.07 -49.07 -3.20
C VAL A 83 -0.09 -47.90 -3.06
N PHE A 84 0.30 -47.56 -1.83
CA PHE A 84 1.18 -46.42 -1.56
C PHE A 84 2.57 -46.84 -1.08
N ILE A 85 2.66 -47.67 -0.02
CA ILE A 85 3.93 -48.03 0.60
C ILE A 85 4.14 -49.53 0.54
N GLN A 86 5.10 -49.97 -0.27
CA GLN A 86 5.54 -51.37 -0.37
C GLN A 86 6.63 -51.67 0.65
N THR A 87 6.51 -52.79 1.37
CA THR A 87 7.59 -53.30 2.23
C THR A 87 8.51 -54.20 1.41
N VAL A 88 9.82 -53.95 1.50
CA VAL A 88 10.86 -54.84 0.97
C VAL A 88 11.51 -55.56 2.17
N PRO A 89 11.19 -56.85 2.38
CA PRO A 89 11.61 -57.58 3.58
C PRO A 89 13.12 -57.46 3.83
N LYS A 90 13.49 -57.22 5.09
CA LYS A 90 14.89 -57.06 5.57
C LYS A 90 15.66 -55.85 5.05
N HIS A 91 15.10 -55.05 4.12
CA HIS A 91 15.85 -53.96 3.49
C HIS A 91 15.23 -52.59 3.77
N GLY A 92 13.90 -52.45 3.67
CA GLY A 92 13.26 -51.14 3.89
C GLY A 92 11.90 -51.01 3.22
N TYR A 93 11.61 -49.81 2.74
CA TYR A 93 10.30 -49.44 2.21
C TYR A 93 10.44 -48.67 0.89
N ARG A 94 9.42 -48.79 0.04
CA ARG A 94 9.35 -48.12 -1.26
C ARG A 94 7.99 -47.45 -1.41
N PHE A 95 7.98 -46.22 -1.92
CA PHE A 95 6.75 -45.56 -2.33
C PHE A 95 6.42 -45.94 -3.78
N ILE A 96 5.23 -46.50 -4.01
CA ILE A 96 4.84 -47.10 -5.29
C ILE A 96 3.66 -46.41 -5.99
N ALA A 97 3.01 -45.45 -5.35
CA ALA A 97 1.93 -44.70 -5.98
C ALA A 97 2.46 -43.69 -7.03
N GLU A 98 1.65 -43.45 -8.06
CA GLU A 98 1.93 -42.41 -9.05
C GLU A 98 1.83 -41.03 -8.40
N CYS A 99 2.94 -40.29 -8.40
CA CYS A 99 3.00 -38.91 -7.95
C CYS A 99 2.93 -37.97 -9.15
N ARG A 100 1.98 -37.03 -9.12
CA ARG A 100 1.93 -35.90 -10.05
C ARG A 100 2.36 -34.66 -9.33
N GLU A 101 3.35 -33.97 -9.87
CA GLU A 101 3.67 -32.62 -9.43
C GLU A 101 2.50 -31.73 -9.85
N GLN A 102 1.72 -31.27 -8.87
CA GLN A 102 0.76 -30.21 -9.13
C GLN A 102 1.58 -28.92 -9.18
N THR A 103 2.03 -28.60 -10.39
CA THR A 103 2.23 -27.22 -10.80
C THR A 103 0.86 -26.60 -10.76
N ASP A 104 0.51 -26.00 -9.62
CA ASP A 104 -0.52 -24.98 -9.66
C ASP A 104 -0.14 -24.01 -10.79
N PRO A 105 -1.07 -23.45 -11.57
CA PRO A 105 -0.80 -22.26 -12.36
C PRO A 105 -0.53 -21.08 -11.40
N GLN A 106 0.54 -21.19 -10.65
CA GLN A 106 1.29 -20.07 -10.15
C GLN A 106 1.83 -19.41 -11.42
N PRO A 107 1.48 -18.15 -11.70
CA PRO A 107 1.98 -17.46 -12.88
C PRO A 107 3.48 -17.68 -12.92
N ALA A 108 3.98 -18.22 -14.03
CA ALA A 108 5.38 -18.55 -14.21
C ALA A 108 6.24 -17.36 -13.75
N ILE A 109 6.82 -17.49 -12.56
CA ILE A 109 7.94 -16.66 -12.14
C ILE A 109 9.09 -17.19 -12.96
N THR A 110 9.16 -16.75 -14.22
CA THR A 110 10.36 -16.84 -15.02
C THR A 110 11.47 -16.26 -14.17
N GLN A 111 12.56 -17.01 -14.05
CA GLN A 111 13.85 -16.56 -13.52
C GLN A 111 14.45 -15.44 -14.40
N HIS A 112 13.70 -14.35 -14.62
CA HIS A 112 14.29 -13.06 -14.90
C HIS A 112 14.79 -12.54 -13.56
N SER A 113 16.11 -12.60 -13.40
CA SER A 113 16.92 -11.53 -12.83
C SER A 113 16.28 -10.77 -11.67
N TYR A 114 16.80 -11.01 -10.47
CA TYR A 114 16.59 -10.31 -9.20
C TYR A 114 16.95 -8.81 -9.23
N LEU A 115 16.47 -8.09 -10.22
CA LEU A 115 16.13 -6.68 -10.10
C LEU A 115 14.62 -6.62 -10.30
N ALA A 116 13.88 -7.02 -9.26
CA ALA A 116 12.73 -6.20 -8.92
C ALA A 116 13.29 -4.78 -8.88
N ILE A 117 12.99 -3.98 -9.91
CA ILE A 117 13.25 -2.56 -9.88
C ILE A 117 12.40 -2.11 -8.70
N ALA A 118 13.00 -2.09 -7.52
CA ALA A 118 12.52 -1.30 -6.40
C ALA A 118 12.31 0.06 -7.03
N HIS A 119 11.06 0.43 -7.34
CA HIS A 119 10.78 1.69 -8.03
C HIS A 119 11.52 2.74 -7.22
N PRO A 120 12.59 3.32 -7.79
CA PRO A 120 13.53 4.06 -6.98
C PRO A 120 12.74 5.23 -6.39
N GLY A 121 12.95 5.57 -5.11
CA GLY A 121 12.00 6.41 -4.35
C GLY A 121 11.73 7.75 -5.03
N TRP A 122 12.66 8.20 -5.88
CA TRP A 122 12.50 9.34 -6.76
C TRP A 122 11.35 9.23 -7.77
N ARG A 123 10.92 8.04 -8.22
CA ARG A 123 9.70 7.87 -9.06
C ARG A 123 8.43 8.25 -8.30
N LEU A 124 8.29 7.80 -7.06
CA LEU A 124 7.16 8.18 -6.20
C LEU A 124 7.19 9.68 -5.91
N PHE A 125 8.39 10.22 -5.64
CA PHE A 125 8.58 11.65 -5.47
C PHE A 125 8.17 12.45 -6.71
N ILE A 126 8.62 12.05 -7.91
CA ILE A 126 8.24 12.69 -9.18
C ILE A 126 6.75 12.53 -9.46
N GLY A 127 6.18 11.34 -9.25
CA GLY A 127 4.76 11.09 -9.50
C GLY A 127 3.87 11.94 -8.61
N GLY A 128 4.18 12.02 -7.33
CA GLY A 128 3.44 12.87 -6.41
C GLY A 128 3.66 14.36 -6.68
N LEU A 129 4.88 14.81 -7.07
CA LEU A 129 5.13 16.17 -7.54
C LEU A 129 4.33 16.50 -8.81
N ALA A 130 4.26 15.60 -9.78
CA ALA A 130 3.47 15.76 -10.99
C ALA A 130 1.97 15.86 -10.67
N GLY A 131 1.49 15.01 -9.76
CA GLY A 131 0.13 15.10 -9.21
C GLY A 131 -0.12 16.44 -8.52
N GLY A 132 0.80 16.90 -7.67
CA GLY A 132 0.74 18.20 -7.01
C GLY A 132 0.76 19.37 -7.99
N ALA A 133 1.58 19.31 -9.04
CA ALA A 133 1.64 20.32 -10.08
C ALA A 133 0.31 20.44 -10.83
N LEU A 134 -0.28 19.29 -11.22
CA LEU A 134 -1.57 19.26 -11.87
C LEU A 134 -2.70 19.76 -10.96
N ALA A 135 -2.68 19.37 -9.67
CA ALA A 135 -3.63 19.89 -8.67
C ALA A 135 -3.52 21.41 -8.54
N GLY A 136 -2.30 21.94 -8.44
CA GLY A 136 -2.03 23.36 -8.29
C GLY A 136 -2.45 24.16 -9.52
N LEU A 137 -2.12 23.70 -10.73
CA LEU A 137 -2.56 24.33 -11.97
C LEU A 137 -4.08 24.29 -12.12
N PHE A 138 -4.69 23.11 -11.93
CA PHE A 138 -6.13 22.95 -12.08
C PHE A 138 -6.90 23.77 -11.04
N GLY A 139 -6.55 23.64 -9.76
CA GLY A 139 -7.15 24.41 -8.68
C GLY A 139 -6.93 25.91 -8.86
N GLY A 140 -5.71 26.33 -9.17
CA GLY A 140 -5.33 27.71 -9.42
C GLY A 140 -6.12 28.40 -10.51
N ILE A 141 -6.25 27.74 -11.67
CA ILE A 141 -7.05 28.25 -12.79
C ILE A 141 -8.52 28.34 -12.40
N LEU A 142 -9.06 27.31 -11.74
CA LEU A 142 -10.47 27.27 -11.34
C LEU A 142 -10.80 28.40 -10.35
N ILE A 143 -9.95 28.59 -9.34
CA ILE A 143 -10.07 29.67 -8.36
C ILE A 143 -9.91 31.04 -9.03
N ALA A 144 -8.87 31.23 -9.85
CA ALA A 144 -8.64 32.48 -10.57
C ALA A 144 -9.82 32.88 -11.46
N MET A 145 -10.40 31.91 -12.17
CA MET A 145 -11.59 32.12 -13.01
C MET A 145 -12.81 32.50 -12.17
N GLY A 146 -13.02 31.84 -11.03
CA GLY A 146 -14.09 32.19 -10.09
C GLY A 146 -13.94 33.62 -9.55
N LEU A 147 -12.71 34.02 -9.18
CA LEU A 147 -12.41 35.38 -8.73
C LEU A 147 -12.65 36.42 -9.83
N LEU A 148 -12.24 36.12 -11.06
CA LEU A 148 -12.40 37.03 -12.20
C LEU A 148 -13.88 37.27 -12.57
N GLN A 149 -14.73 36.27 -12.36
CA GLN A 149 -16.18 36.41 -12.56
C GLN A 149 -16.84 37.31 -11.51
N LEU A 150 -16.34 37.29 -10.27
CA LEU A 150 -16.89 38.09 -9.18
C LEU A 150 -16.55 39.58 -9.33
N GLN A 151 -15.33 39.90 -9.76
CA GLN A 151 -14.92 41.29 -9.95
C GLN A 151 -13.97 41.43 -11.16
N PRO A 152 -14.49 41.88 -12.32
CA PRO A 152 -13.68 42.19 -13.48
C PRO A 152 -12.81 43.43 -13.22
N HIS A 153 -11.53 43.22 -12.93
CA HIS A 153 -10.57 44.32 -12.71
C HIS A 153 -9.62 44.49 -13.90
N ALA A 154 -9.11 45.71 -14.07
CA ALA A 154 -7.93 45.97 -14.89
C ALA A 154 -6.74 45.20 -14.30
N GLY A 155 -6.37 44.08 -14.92
CA GLY A 155 -5.37 43.15 -14.38
C GLY A 155 -5.78 41.68 -14.33
N ALA A 156 -6.89 41.28 -14.97
CA ALA A 156 -7.38 39.90 -15.04
C ALA A 156 -6.29 38.83 -15.25
N PHE A 157 -5.38 39.06 -16.21
CA PHE A 157 -4.26 38.16 -16.49
C PHE A 157 -3.26 38.07 -15.33
N SER A 158 -2.99 39.20 -14.66
CA SER A 158 -2.10 39.25 -13.50
C SER A 158 -2.67 38.42 -12.36
N THR A 159 -3.94 38.63 -12.01
CA THR A 159 -4.62 37.84 -10.97
C THR A 159 -4.61 36.35 -11.29
N LEU A 160 -4.87 35.98 -12.56
CA LEU A 160 -4.83 34.59 -12.98
C LEU A 160 -3.44 33.97 -12.81
N ILE A 161 -2.40 34.65 -13.26
CA ILE A 161 -1.02 34.17 -13.14
C ILE A 161 -0.60 34.10 -11.68
N THR A 162 -0.91 35.12 -10.87
CA THR A 162 -0.53 35.17 -9.45
C THR A 162 -1.20 34.06 -8.65
N ILE A 163 -2.53 33.89 -8.77
CA ILE A 163 -3.27 32.85 -8.04
C ILE A 163 -2.84 31.46 -8.50
N THR A 164 -2.66 31.25 -9.81
CA THR A 164 -2.21 29.96 -10.35
C THR A 164 -0.77 29.63 -9.94
N SER A 165 0.13 30.63 -9.93
CA SER A 165 1.51 30.43 -9.50
C SER A 165 1.59 30.13 -8.00
N LEU A 166 0.82 30.86 -7.18
CA LEU A 166 0.79 30.65 -5.73
C LEU A 166 0.21 29.26 -5.37
N THR A 167 -0.92 28.88 -5.97
CA THR A 167 -1.51 27.54 -5.80
C THR A 167 -0.56 26.44 -6.27
N LEU A 168 0.09 26.62 -7.42
CA LEU A 168 1.10 25.69 -7.93
C LEU A 168 2.25 25.52 -6.93
N PHE A 169 2.80 26.62 -6.43
CA PHE A 169 3.89 26.58 -5.46
C PHE A 169 3.49 25.86 -4.18
N MET A 170 2.34 26.19 -3.61
CA MET A 170 1.84 25.55 -2.38
C MET A 170 1.52 24.07 -2.60
N ALA A 171 0.97 23.70 -3.76
CA ALA A 171 0.66 22.32 -4.08
C ALA A 171 1.94 21.49 -4.30
N LEU A 172 2.98 22.06 -4.92
CA LEU A 172 4.29 21.44 -5.04
C LEU A 172 4.95 21.23 -3.67
N LEU A 173 4.88 22.23 -2.78
CA LEU A 173 5.44 22.14 -1.44
C LEU A 173 4.75 21.04 -0.62
N GLY A 174 3.41 21.01 -0.62
CA GLY A 174 2.62 19.99 0.07
C GLY A 174 2.85 18.58 -0.49
N SER A 175 2.83 18.45 -1.83
CA SER A 175 3.07 17.16 -2.48
C SER A 175 4.50 16.66 -2.29
N ALA A 176 5.51 17.54 -2.23
CA ALA A 176 6.89 17.14 -1.93
C ALA A 176 6.99 16.47 -0.55
N GLY A 177 6.39 17.05 0.49
CA GLY A 177 6.39 16.47 1.83
C GLY A 177 5.67 15.12 1.89
N ILE A 178 4.46 15.05 1.32
CA ILE A 178 3.66 13.82 1.26
C ILE A 178 4.41 12.71 0.51
N SER A 179 4.93 13.03 -0.68
CA SER A 179 5.59 12.05 -1.55
C SER A 179 6.91 11.57 -0.96
N THR A 180 7.64 12.45 -0.25
CA THR A 180 8.84 12.06 0.49
C THR A 180 8.49 11.08 1.61
N GLY A 181 7.44 11.37 2.38
CA GLY A 181 6.95 10.46 3.42
C GLY A 181 6.62 9.07 2.85
N VAL A 182 5.82 9.03 1.78
CA VAL A 182 5.45 7.79 1.10
C VAL A 182 6.69 7.07 0.54
N ALA A 183 7.61 7.79 -0.11
CA ALA A 183 8.83 7.22 -0.67
C ALA A 183 9.77 6.63 0.39
N LEU A 184 9.83 7.23 1.59
CA LEU A 184 10.64 6.71 2.70
C LEU A 184 10.03 5.45 3.31
N SER A 185 8.70 5.37 3.37
CA SER A 185 7.97 4.23 3.94
C SER A 185 8.06 2.95 3.10
N ARG A 186 8.50 3.03 1.83
CA ARG A 186 8.54 1.89 0.88
C ARG A 186 9.41 0.71 1.34
N HIS A 187 10.36 0.95 2.23
CA HIS A 187 11.28 -0.07 2.73
C HIS A 187 10.73 -0.86 3.92
N MET A 188 9.57 -0.46 4.47
CA MET A 188 8.99 -1.06 5.67
C MET A 188 7.76 -1.90 5.33
N ARG A 189 7.59 -3.05 6.00
CA ARG A 189 6.63 -4.11 5.65
C ARG A 189 5.15 -3.85 6.04
N PHE A 190 4.81 -2.68 6.58
CA PHE A 190 3.47 -2.44 7.13
C PHE A 190 2.49 -1.81 6.12
N PRO A 191 1.28 -2.37 5.94
CA PRO A 191 0.35 -1.98 4.87
C PRO A 191 -0.26 -0.58 5.02
N ILE A 192 -0.42 -0.09 6.26
CA ILE A 192 -0.98 1.25 6.56
C ILE A 192 0.08 2.36 6.56
N LEU A 193 1.35 1.99 6.48
CA LEU A 193 2.46 2.92 6.67
C LEU A 193 2.58 4.02 5.60
N PRO A 194 2.25 3.78 4.31
CA PRO A 194 2.20 4.85 3.33
C PRO A 194 1.22 5.96 3.72
N ILE A 195 0.08 5.61 4.34
CA ILE A 195 -0.93 6.58 4.78
C ILE A 195 -0.38 7.40 5.97
N ALA A 196 0.19 6.72 6.96
CA ALA A 196 0.76 7.38 8.14
C ALA A 196 1.95 8.30 7.76
N SER A 197 2.84 7.84 6.89
CA SER A 197 3.99 8.63 6.44
C SER A 197 3.59 9.81 5.56
N ALA A 198 2.56 9.66 4.72
CA ALA A 198 1.94 10.77 3.98
C ALA A 198 1.36 11.82 4.93
N ALA A 199 0.63 11.40 5.97
CA ALA A 199 0.08 12.28 6.99
C ALA A 199 1.18 13.05 7.74
N ILE A 200 2.25 12.37 8.15
CA ILE A 200 3.40 13.01 8.80
C ILE A 200 4.09 13.99 7.84
N GLY A 201 4.28 13.62 6.58
CA GLY A 201 4.87 14.50 5.56
C GLY A 201 4.05 15.77 5.34
N GLY A 202 2.72 15.65 5.25
CA GLY A 202 1.81 16.78 5.17
C GLY A 202 1.82 17.64 6.43
N MET A 203 1.83 17.03 7.61
CA MET A 203 1.91 17.71 8.91
C MET A 203 3.17 18.56 9.01
N LEU A 204 4.34 18.01 8.64
CA LEU A 204 5.62 18.72 8.68
C LEU A 204 5.61 19.94 7.75
N VAL A 205 5.11 19.77 6.51
CA VAL A 205 4.99 20.90 5.58
C VAL A 205 4.02 21.94 6.11
N GLY A 206 2.85 21.54 6.61
CA GLY A 206 1.87 22.47 7.19
C GLY A 206 2.41 23.21 8.41
N ALA A 207 3.16 22.53 9.29
CA ALA A 207 3.83 23.14 10.43
C ALA A 207 4.86 24.18 9.99
N LEU A 208 5.69 23.84 8.99
CA LEU A 208 6.73 24.72 8.47
C LEU A 208 6.13 25.93 7.76
N VAL A 209 5.11 25.75 6.92
CA VAL A 209 4.39 26.84 6.26
C VAL A 209 3.79 27.79 7.29
N LYS A 210 3.18 27.27 8.35
CA LYS A 210 2.62 28.10 9.41
C LYS A 210 3.71 28.86 10.16
N LEU A 211 4.78 28.19 10.55
CA LEU A 211 5.92 28.81 11.24
C LEU A 211 6.49 29.96 10.40
N VAL A 212 6.88 29.66 9.15
CA VAL A 212 7.46 30.65 8.23
C VAL A 212 6.47 31.76 7.92
N GLY A 213 5.20 31.44 7.66
CA GLY A 213 4.17 32.40 7.32
C GLY A 213 3.86 33.38 8.45
N PHE A 214 3.68 32.88 9.68
CA PHE A 214 3.44 33.72 10.85
C PHE A 214 4.62 34.62 11.15
N ASP A 215 5.83 34.07 11.25
CA ASP A 215 7.03 34.85 11.58
C ASP A 215 7.32 35.89 10.49
N THR A 216 7.19 35.51 9.22
CA THR A 216 7.45 36.43 8.10
C THR A 216 6.42 37.56 8.06
N LEU A 217 5.12 37.27 8.19
CA LEU A 217 4.08 38.30 8.16
C LEU A 217 4.14 39.20 9.40
N GLN A 218 4.47 38.64 10.56
CA GLN A 218 4.67 39.43 11.77
C GLN A 218 5.86 40.39 11.60
N LEU A 219 6.98 39.93 11.04
CA LEU A 219 8.15 40.77 10.78
C LEU A 219 7.89 41.85 9.73
N LEU A 220 7.19 41.51 8.64
CA LEU A 220 6.94 42.42 7.52
C LEU A 220 5.85 43.45 7.81
N THR A 221 4.81 43.07 8.57
CA THR A 221 3.60 43.90 8.70
C THR A 221 3.31 44.34 10.12
N GLY A 222 4.02 43.80 11.12
CA GLY A 222 3.77 44.07 12.53
C GLY A 222 2.45 43.49 13.06
N GLN A 223 1.67 42.80 12.21
CA GLN A 223 0.42 42.15 12.58
C GLN A 223 0.57 40.63 12.54
N VAL A 224 -0.02 39.96 13.53
CA VAL A 224 -0.10 38.51 13.54
C VAL A 224 -1.30 38.10 12.68
N PRO A 225 -1.12 37.30 11.62
CA PRO A 225 -2.24 36.76 10.86
C PRO A 225 -3.07 35.84 11.77
N THR A 226 -4.39 35.94 11.71
CA THR A 226 -5.27 35.20 12.64
C THR A 226 -5.43 33.73 12.25
N THR A 227 -5.27 33.39 10.97
CA THR A 227 -5.44 32.03 10.44
C THR A 227 -4.53 31.78 9.23
N ILE A 228 -3.66 30.77 9.32
CA ILE A 228 -2.88 30.19 8.20
C ILE A 228 -2.92 28.68 8.36
N THR A 229 -3.02 27.98 7.23
CA THR A 229 -2.93 26.52 7.14
C THR A 229 -1.75 25.99 7.96
N GLY A 230 -2.00 25.03 8.85
CA GLY A 230 -1.05 24.55 9.83
C GLY A 230 -0.77 23.06 9.78
N ALA A 231 -0.15 22.58 10.85
CA ALA A 231 0.24 21.18 11.02
C ALA A 231 -0.98 20.25 10.97
N TRP A 232 -2.11 20.67 11.55
CA TRP A 232 -3.34 19.88 11.60
C TRP A 232 -3.97 19.71 10.22
N GLU A 233 -4.08 20.79 9.45
CA GLU A 233 -4.59 20.78 8.09
C GLU A 233 -3.66 19.97 7.17
N GLY A 234 -2.35 20.15 7.33
CA GLY A 234 -1.34 19.36 6.64
C GLY A 234 -1.44 17.87 6.94
N LEU A 235 -1.68 17.49 8.20
CA LEU A 235 -1.87 16.09 8.61
C LEU A 235 -3.09 15.48 7.92
N LEU A 236 -4.21 16.19 7.94
CA LEU A 236 -5.46 15.74 7.32
C LEU A 236 -5.34 15.59 5.80
N LEU A 237 -4.71 16.55 5.12
CA LEU A 237 -4.41 16.47 3.69
C LEU A 237 -3.44 15.34 3.35
N GLY A 238 -2.42 15.12 4.18
CA GLY A 238 -1.49 14.02 4.00
C GLY A 238 -2.16 12.66 4.20
N PHE A 239 -3.01 12.53 5.22
CA PHE A 239 -3.80 11.32 5.47
C PHE A 239 -4.75 11.03 4.30
N SER A 240 -5.42 12.04 3.78
CA SER A 240 -6.37 11.88 2.67
C SER A 240 -5.66 11.50 1.37
N ALA A 241 -4.54 12.16 1.04
CA ALA A 241 -3.72 11.84 -0.13
C ALA A 241 -3.10 10.43 -0.05
N GLY A 242 -2.60 10.05 1.14
CA GLY A 242 -2.10 8.70 1.40
C GLY A 242 -3.20 7.63 1.28
N SER A 243 -4.39 7.93 1.80
CA SER A 243 -5.57 7.06 1.68
C SER A 243 -6.02 6.92 0.23
N ALA A 244 -6.01 8.02 -0.54
CA ALA A 244 -6.33 8.00 -1.97
C ALA A 244 -5.32 7.16 -2.76
N TYR A 245 -4.02 7.31 -2.50
CA TYR A 245 -2.98 6.45 -3.09
C TYR A 245 -3.23 4.96 -2.77
N TRP A 246 -3.52 4.63 -1.52
CA TRP A 246 -3.82 3.25 -1.12
C TRP A 246 -5.08 2.70 -1.82
N LEU A 247 -6.17 3.46 -1.84
CA LEU A 247 -7.44 3.07 -2.49
C LEU A 247 -7.30 2.90 -4.01
N LEU A 248 -6.60 3.82 -4.68
CA LEU A 248 -6.41 3.79 -6.13
C LEU A 248 -5.45 2.67 -6.58
N GLY A 249 -4.54 2.24 -5.70
CA GLY A 249 -3.68 1.09 -5.91
C GLY A 249 -4.40 -0.27 -5.85
N HIS A 250 -5.57 -0.35 -5.22
CA HIS A 250 -6.34 -1.60 -5.11
C HIS A 250 -7.38 -1.73 -6.24
N PRO A 251 -7.71 -2.96 -6.67
CA PRO A 251 -8.79 -3.20 -7.61
C PRO A 251 -10.15 -2.92 -6.95
N GLY A 252 -11.02 -2.18 -7.63
CA GLY A 252 -12.36 -1.87 -7.13
C GLY A 252 -13.13 -0.92 -8.05
N ARG A 253 -14.43 -1.17 -8.22
CA ARG A 253 -15.30 -0.37 -9.11
C ARG A 253 -15.47 1.08 -8.63
N PHE A 254 -15.48 1.28 -7.31
CA PHE A 254 -15.77 2.58 -6.69
C PHE A 254 -14.53 3.31 -6.15
N ARG A 255 -13.31 2.84 -6.43
CA ARG A 255 -12.07 3.42 -5.85
C ARG A 255 -11.91 4.92 -6.07
N PHE A 256 -12.23 5.41 -7.27
CA PHE A 256 -12.18 6.84 -7.60
C PHE A 256 -13.22 7.65 -6.83
N ALA A 257 -14.44 7.13 -6.71
CA ALA A 257 -15.52 7.77 -5.97
C ALA A 257 -15.19 7.83 -4.47
N ILE A 258 -14.65 6.76 -3.91
CA ILE A 258 -14.24 6.70 -2.50
C ILE A 258 -13.06 7.66 -2.26
N SER A 259 -12.04 7.69 -3.13
CA SER A 259 -10.92 8.64 -2.99
C SER A 259 -11.37 10.10 -3.08
N ALA A 260 -12.30 10.42 -3.99
CA ALA A 260 -12.89 11.75 -4.07
C ALA A 260 -13.70 12.09 -2.81
N GLY A 261 -14.49 11.15 -2.30
CA GLY A 261 -15.23 11.29 -1.05
C GLY A 261 -14.33 11.55 0.15
N VAL A 262 -13.19 10.86 0.25
CA VAL A 262 -12.18 11.12 1.29
C VAL A 262 -11.65 12.55 1.21
N GLY A 263 -11.36 13.05 0.00
CA GLY A 263 -10.94 14.45 -0.20
C GLY A 263 -11.99 15.47 0.23
N VAL A 264 -13.25 15.28 -0.20
CA VAL A 264 -14.38 16.16 0.21
C VAL A 264 -14.56 16.17 1.72
N LEU A 265 -14.59 14.99 2.35
CA LEU A 265 -14.72 14.86 3.80
C LEU A 265 -13.55 15.55 4.52
N THR A 266 -12.34 15.47 3.96
CA THR A 266 -11.16 16.14 4.53
C THR A 266 -11.33 17.65 4.54
N GLY A 267 -11.74 18.25 3.42
CA GLY A 267 -12.00 19.70 3.37
C GLY A 267 -13.14 20.12 4.31
N ALA A 268 -14.19 19.30 4.42
CA ALA A 268 -15.26 19.53 5.37
C ALA A 268 -14.75 19.53 6.82
N CYS A 269 -13.95 18.53 7.20
CA CYS A 269 -13.36 18.42 8.54
C CYS A 269 -12.43 19.59 8.86
N ILE A 270 -11.60 20.01 7.90
CA ILE A 270 -10.71 21.17 8.06
C ILE A 270 -11.54 22.41 8.38
N GLN A 271 -12.55 22.72 7.55
CA GLN A 271 -13.36 23.92 7.73
C GLN A 271 -14.18 23.88 9.03
N LEU A 272 -14.77 22.74 9.38
CA LEU A 272 -15.55 22.57 10.62
C LEU A 272 -14.67 22.68 11.88
N SER A 273 -13.38 22.37 11.78
CA SER A 273 -12.41 22.58 12.87
C SER A 273 -11.92 24.04 12.98
N GLY A 274 -12.42 24.95 12.14
CA GLY A 274 -11.98 26.34 12.06
C GLY A 274 -10.69 26.53 11.25
N GLY A 275 -10.15 25.46 10.67
CA GLY A 275 -9.00 25.50 9.79
C GLY A 275 -9.35 26.02 8.40
N GLN A 276 -8.33 26.44 7.65
CA GLN A 276 -8.49 26.96 6.30
C GLN A 276 -7.40 26.45 5.37
N LEU A 277 -7.77 26.22 4.11
CA LEU A 277 -6.86 25.94 3.01
C LEU A 277 -6.47 27.23 2.28
N MET A 278 -5.73 27.10 1.18
CA MET A 278 -5.02 28.22 0.55
C MET A 278 -5.97 29.39 0.20
N VAL A 279 -7.13 29.12 -0.39
CA VAL A 279 -8.10 30.17 -0.69
C VAL A 279 -8.64 30.82 0.58
N GLY A 280 -9.03 30.01 1.58
CA GLY A 280 -9.50 30.55 2.85
C GLY A 280 -8.49 31.48 3.50
N SER A 281 -7.21 31.06 3.57
CA SER A 281 -6.13 31.87 4.12
C SER A 281 -5.87 33.14 3.29
N LEU A 282 -5.95 33.07 1.96
CA LEU A 282 -5.80 34.24 1.10
C LEU A 282 -6.92 35.27 1.34
N PHE A 283 -8.16 34.81 1.48
CA PHE A 283 -9.30 35.67 1.79
C PHE A 283 -9.19 36.30 3.17
N ALA A 284 -8.80 35.52 4.18
CA ALA A 284 -8.58 36.04 5.53
C ALA A 284 -7.48 37.12 5.53
N LEU A 285 -6.40 36.90 4.77
CA LEU A 285 -5.31 37.87 4.62
C LEU A 285 -5.79 39.13 3.88
N ALA A 286 -6.54 38.99 2.78
CA ALA A 286 -7.07 40.13 2.03
C ALA A 286 -7.97 41.05 2.87
N GLN A 287 -8.78 40.48 3.78
CA GLN A 287 -9.61 41.24 4.71
C GLN A 287 -8.81 42.03 5.75
N GLN A 288 -7.63 41.53 6.12
CA GLN A 288 -6.75 42.18 7.09
C GLN A 288 -5.97 43.37 6.50
N TYR A 289 -5.84 43.43 5.17
CA TYR A 289 -5.16 44.52 4.45
C TYR A 289 -6.10 45.22 3.47
N PRO A 290 -6.84 46.27 3.89
CA PRO A 290 -7.84 46.96 3.06
C PRO A 290 -7.28 47.62 1.78
N ASN A 291 -5.97 47.89 1.76
CA ASN A 291 -5.27 48.45 0.61
C ASN A 291 -4.77 47.38 -0.38
N ALA A 292 -5.05 46.09 -0.12
CA ALA A 292 -4.71 45.02 -1.05
C ALA A 292 -5.49 45.19 -2.36
N SER A 293 -4.84 44.89 -3.48
CA SER A 293 -5.48 44.88 -4.81
C SER A 293 -6.57 43.80 -4.94
N LEU A 294 -6.64 42.88 -3.98
CA LEU A 294 -7.57 41.76 -3.91
C LEU A 294 -8.75 42.12 -2.98
N ASN A 295 -9.67 42.97 -3.45
CA ASN A 295 -10.79 43.47 -2.62
C ASN A 295 -12.05 42.60 -2.74
N ILE A 296 -12.01 41.40 -2.16
CA ILE A 296 -13.11 40.44 -2.30
C ILE A 296 -14.07 40.55 -1.11
N PRO A 297 -15.41 40.64 -1.32
CA PRO A 297 -16.37 40.64 -0.23
C PRO A 297 -16.25 39.35 0.61
N PRO A 298 -16.62 39.41 1.91
CA PRO A 298 -16.61 38.23 2.77
C PRO A 298 -17.50 37.14 2.17
N LEU A 299 -16.91 35.96 1.96
CA LEU A 299 -17.64 34.83 1.40
C LEU A 299 -18.67 34.30 2.41
N PRO A 300 -19.89 33.97 1.98
CA PRO A 300 -20.81 33.19 2.79
C PRO A 300 -20.16 31.90 3.30
N PRO A 301 -20.45 31.46 4.53
CA PRO A 301 -19.80 30.29 5.15
C PRO A 301 -19.98 29.01 4.32
N LEU A 302 -21.12 28.87 3.64
CA LEU A 302 -21.39 27.75 2.74
C LEU A 302 -20.48 27.74 1.51
N ILE A 303 -20.19 28.91 0.92
CA ILE A 303 -19.27 29.02 -0.21
C ILE A 303 -17.84 28.72 0.23
N SER A 304 -17.42 29.24 1.38
CA SER A 304 -16.11 28.93 1.97
C SER A 304 -15.92 27.43 2.21
N LEU A 305 -16.95 26.76 2.75
CA LEU A 305 -16.97 25.30 2.93
C LEU A 305 -16.83 24.55 1.60
N LEU A 306 -17.59 24.93 0.57
CA LEU A 306 -17.53 24.29 -0.74
C LEU A 306 -16.16 24.45 -1.40
N ILE A 307 -15.55 25.63 -1.28
CA ILE A 307 -14.20 25.89 -1.79
C ILE A 307 -13.20 24.99 -1.06
N CYS A 308 -13.25 24.93 0.27
CA CYS A 308 -12.36 24.09 1.07
C CYS A 308 -12.50 22.59 0.72
N MET A 309 -13.73 22.11 0.54
CA MET A 309 -14.02 20.75 0.05
C MET A 309 -13.42 20.50 -1.35
N LEU A 310 -13.56 21.46 -2.27
CA LEU A 310 -13.04 21.35 -3.63
C LEU A 310 -11.51 21.36 -3.64
N GLU A 311 -10.86 22.25 -2.90
CA GLU A 311 -9.40 22.32 -2.77
C GLU A 311 -8.84 20.99 -2.27
N ALA A 312 -9.40 20.46 -1.18
CA ALA A 312 -9.01 19.17 -0.64
C ALA A 312 -9.26 18.02 -1.64
N LEU A 313 -10.42 17.98 -2.29
CA LEU A 313 -10.73 16.97 -3.31
C LEU A 313 -9.71 16.97 -4.45
N VAL A 314 -9.44 18.14 -5.03
CA VAL A 314 -8.51 18.26 -6.16
C VAL A 314 -7.13 17.80 -5.70
N PHE A 315 -6.63 18.32 -4.59
CA PHE A 315 -5.31 17.98 -4.08
C PHE A 315 -5.15 16.48 -3.79
N THR A 316 -6.12 15.88 -3.07
CA THR A 316 -6.12 14.47 -2.70
C THR A 316 -6.15 13.55 -3.92
N VAL A 317 -7.03 13.80 -4.89
CA VAL A 317 -7.23 12.93 -6.05
C VAL A 317 -6.00 12.97 -6.96
N PHE A 318 -5.50 14.15 -7.29
CA PHE A 318 -4.36 14.29 -8.20
C PHE A 318 -3.06 13.73 -7.61
N ILE A 319 -2.79 13.92 -6.31
CA ILE A 319 -1.62 13.32 -5.67
C ILE A 319 -1.76 11.80 -5.59
N GLY A 320 -2.94 11.31 -5.18
CA GLY A 320 -3.21 9.88 -5.13
C GLY A 320 -3.00 9.21 -6.50
N LEU A 321 -3.47 9.83 -7.58
CA LEU A 321 -3.24 9.37 -8.95
C LEU A 321 -1.77 9.45 -9.35
N GLY A 322 -1.09 10.55 -9.09
CA GLY A 322 0.33 10.73 -9.41
C GLY A 322 1.21 9.67 -8.75
N LEU A 323 0.99 9.39 -7.46
CA LEU A 323 1.67 8.33 -6.72
C LEU A 323 1.33 6.93 -7.27
N THR A 324 0.06 6.68 -7.61
CA THR A 324 -0.38 5.37 -8.15
C THR A 324 0.16 5.12 -9.56
N LEU A 325 0.24 6.15 -10.41
CA LEU A 325 0.80 6.01 -11.75
C LEU A 325 2.33 5.80 -11.68
N ALA A 326 3.00 6.39 -10.70
CA ALA A 326 4.44 6.18 -10.51
C ALA A 326 4.81 4.74 -10.14
N THR A 327 3.89 3.99 -9.51
CA THR A 327 4.07 2.57 -9.17
C THR A 327 3.64 1.62 -10.29
N ARG A 328 2.91 2.09 -11.30
CA ARG A 328 2.59 1.27 -12.48
C ARG A 328 3.80 1.17 -13.39
N SER A 329 4.03 -0.02 -13.93
CA SER A 329 5.06 -0.24 -14.94
C SER A 329 4.57 0.37 -16.26
N PRO A 330 5.42 1.02 -17.08
CA PRO A 330 5.02 1.57 -18.38
C PRO A 330 4.60 0.50 -19.42
N LYS A 331 4.45 -0.77 -19.00
CA LYS A 331 4.04 -1.90 -19.85
C LYS A 331 2.61 -2.39 -19.55
N ASP A 332 1.92 -1.79 -18.58
CA ASP A 332 0.49 -2.04 -18.28
C ASP A 332 -0.38 -0.87 -18.80
#